data_AF-U1I1T6-F1
#
_entry.id   AF-U1I1T6-F1
#
_cell.length_a   1.000
_cell.length_b   1.000
_cell.length_c   1.000
_cell.angle_alpha   90.00
_cell.angle_beta   90.00
_cell.angle_gamma   90.00
#
_symmetry.space_group_name_H-M   'P 1'
#
loop_
_entity.id
_entity.type
_entity.pdbx_description
1 polymer ?
#
loop_
_entity_poly.entity_id
_entity_poly.type
_entity_poly.pdbx_seq_one_letter_code
_entity_poly.pdbx_strand_id
1 'polypeptide(L)'
;MSFHDRPSPPTIATPPPTILHDNESPTTSSSNTPIMTSTGNKLKKPLYLIVATAVEPHMGIGYKGGLPWAQLKSDMGFFRRVTIRGGTNRTRQEHPDGQENKSIWRRNSVIMGRKTWESIPKKFRPLKGRVNVVVTRNALRMREEIHSEQSQQEEEVIIVSSLQEGLSVLSELRQRDAEPTNGDDEGKDFVIGGSEIYRAALDFPTSSSGQGVQLHDSTGERGIILRILQTQVRKTDGKGFDCDIFFPVDLQGGSGQLAQRWREVDQAETESWVGEGLPQKDAEWVEDGEGQCEIRVVGWEKTD
;
A
#
# COMPACT_ATOMS: atom_id res chain seq x y z
N MET A 1 65.68 -43.60 35.08
CA MET A 1 64.49 -42.76 34.82
C MET A 1 65.00 -41.42 34.26
N SER A 2 65.65 -41.42 33.10
CA SER A 2 65.10 -41.14 31.76
C SER A 2 64.36 -39.80 31.65
N PHE A 3 65.15 -38.73 31.54
CA PHE A 3 64.70 -37.42 31.05
C PHE A 3 64.41 -37.52 29.56
N HIS A 4 63.16 -37.28 29.16
CA HIS A 4 62.75 -37.19 27.76
C HIS A 4 62.85 -35.73 27.30
N ASP A 5 63.59 -35.55 26.20
CA ASP A 5 63.64 -34.33 25.38
C ASP A 5 62.24 -33.88 24.94
N ARG A 6 61.95 -32.58 25.08
CA ARG A 6 60.83 -31.92 24.41
C ARG A 6 61.35 -31.18 23.18
N PRO A 7 60.67 -31.26 22.03
CA PRO A 7 61.10 -30.56 20.82
C PRO A 7 60.77 -29.06 20.89
N SER A 8 61.67 -28.25 20.35
CA SER A 8 61.55 -26.80 20.19
C SER A 8 60.48 -26.40 19.16
N PRO A 9 59.81 -25.24 19.33
CA PRO A 9 58.80 -24.75 18.38
C PRO A 9 59.43 -24.23 17.07
N PRO A 10 58.68 -24.25 15.95
CA PRO A 10 59.19 -23.84 14.65
C PRO A 10 59.40 -22.32 14.52
N THR A 11 60.50 -21.95 13.88
CA THR A 11 60.88 -20.58 13.52
C THR A 11 59.92 -20.00 12.47
N ILE A 12 59.27 -18.89 12.81
CA ILE A 12 58.46 -18.09 11.89
C ILE A 12 59.40 -17.32 10.95
N ALA A 13 59.36 -17.63 9.67
CA ALA A 13 60.04 -16.86 8.63
C ALA A 13 59.25 -15.57 8.35
N THR A 14 59.91 -14.43 8.56
CA THR A 14 59.42 -13.09 8.19
C THR A 14 59.50 -12.89 6.67
N PRO A 15 58.44 -12.41 6.00
CA PRO A 15 58.50 -12.04 4.59
C PRO A 15 59.27 -10.70 4.39
N PRO A 16 59.87 -10.50 3.21
CA PRO A 16 60.72 -9.35 2.89
C PRO A 16 59.94 -8.03 2.79
N PRO A 17 60.61 -6.87 2.91
CA PRO A 17 59.97 -5.56 2.91
C PRO A 17 59.39 -5.21 1.53
N THR A 18 58.09 -4.95 1.47
CA THR A 18 57.41 -4.45 0.27
C THR A 18 57.76 -2.97 0.05
N ILE A 19 58.26 -2.70 -1.15
CA ILE A 19 58.60 -1.38 -1.67
C ILE A 19 57.34 -0.50 -1.73
N LEU A 20 57.42 0.68 -1.11
CA LEU A 20 56.44 1.77 -1.26
C LEU A 20 56.55 2.32 -2.68
N HIS A 21 55.50 2.14 -3.47
CA HIS A 21 55.25 2.96 -4.65
C HIS A 21 54.23 4.04 -4.28
N ASP A 22 54.68 5.28 -4.40
CA ASP A 22 53.89 6.50 -4.25
C ASP A 22 52.82 6.64 -5.34
N ASN A 23 51.69 7.21 -4.93
CA ASN A 23 50.76 8.03 -5.69
C ASN A 23 50.19 7.48 -7.01
N GLU A 24 49.01 6.90 -6.91
CA GLU A 24 47.88 7.31 -7.76
C GLU A 24 46.63 7.51 -6.91
N SER A 25 46.06 8.71 -7.02
CA SER A 25 44.86 9.14 -6.33
C SER A 25 43.66 8.25 -6.70
N PRO A 26 42.80 7.83 -5.76
CA PRO A 26 41.52 7.28 -6.13
C PRO A 26 40.68 8.43 -6.70
N THR A 27 40.52 8.44 -8.02
CA THR A 27 39.47 9.21 -8.69
C THR A 27 38.16 8.87 -8.02
N THR A 28 37.63 9.81 -7.24
CA THR A 28 36.28 9.78 -6.73
C THR A 28 35.35 9.85 -7.93
N SER A 29 34.89 8.68 -8.41
CA SER A 29 33.72 8.59 -9.26
C SER A 29 32.51 8.94 -8.40
N SER A 30 32.38 10.24 -8.15
CA SER A 30 31.14 10.90 -7.80
C SER A 30 30.20 10.64 -8.97
N SER A 31 29.49 9.51 -8.89
CA SER A 31 28.29 9.30 -9.66
C SER A 31 27.28 10.32 -9.16
N ASN A 32 27.39 11.52 -9.72
CA ASN A 32 26.31 12.48 -9.78
C ASN A 32 25.16 11.77 -10.50
N THR A 33 24.34 11.04 -9.74
CA THR A 33 22.98 10.76 -10.17
C THR A 33 22.34 12.13 -10.38
N PRO A 34 21.95 12.48 -11.61
CA PRO A 34 21.24 13.73 -11.82
C PRO A 34 19.97 13.65 -10.98
N ILE A 35 19.76 14.65 -10.13
CA ILE A 35 18.45 14.94 -9.56
C ILE A 35 17.59 15.30 -10.78
N MET A 36 16.99 14.28 -11.38
CA MET A 36 15.98 14.45 -12.41
C MET A 36 14.83 15.15 -11.70
N THR A 37 14.66 16.43 -12.01
CA THR A 37 13.42 17.15 -11.78
C THR A 37 12.31 16.31 -12.39
N SER A 38 11.56 15.64 -11.53
CA SER A 38 10.45 14.75 -11.87
C SER A 38 9.47 15.50 -12.77
N THR A 39 9.55 15.26 -14.08
CA THR A 39 8.41 15.48 -14.99
C THR A 39 7.27 14.60 -14.48
N GLY A 40 6.20 15.24 -13.99
CA GLY A 40 5.07 14.61 -13.30
C GLY A 40 4.60 13.33 -13.99
N ASN A 41 4.82 12.20 -13.32
CA ASN A 41 4.38 10.90 -13.79
C ASN A 41 2.85 10.85 -13.68
N LYS A 42 2.17 10.86 -14.83
CA LYS A 42 0.71 11.03 -14.94
C LYS A 42 -0.01 9.77 -14.43
N LEU A 43 -0.69 9.85 -13.29
CA LEU A 43 -1.60 8.78 -12.82
C LEU A 43 -2.85 8.77 -13.70
N LYS A 44 -2.93 7.81 -14.62
CA LYS A 44 -4.06 7.65 -15.56
C LYS A 44 -5.23 6.83 -14.99
N LYS A 45 -5.03 6.18 -13.84
CA LYS A 45 -6.01 5.26 -13.23
C LYS A 45 -6.49 5.78 -11.87
N PRO A 46 -7.67 5.34 -11.38
CA PRO A 46 -8.15 5.75 -10.08
C PRO A 46 -7.23 5.29 -8.94
N LEU A 47 -7.09 6.12 -7.92
CA LEU A 47 -6.50 5.76 -6.63
C LEU A 47 -7.64 5.33 -5.70
N TYR A 48 -7.50 4.16 -5.08
CA TYR A 48 -8.50 3.62 -4.17
C TYR A 48 -8.05 3.78 -2.73
N LEU A 49 -8.91 4.32 -1.87
CA LEU A 49 -8.79 4.19 -0.43
C LEU A 49 -9.72 3.06 0.00
N ILE A 50 -9.24 2.12 0.80
CA ILE A 50 -10.08 1.07 1.38
C ILE A 50 -9.98 1.16 2.91
N VAL A 51 -11.12 1.40 3.55
CA VAL A 51 -11.16 1.74 4.99
C VAL A 51 -12.41 1.14 5.64
N ALA A 52 -12.26 0.66 6.88
CA ALA A 52 -13.38 0.34 7.73
C ALA A 52 -13.55 1.43 8.79
N THR A 53 -14.76 1.94 8.98
CA THR A 53 -15.09 3.07 9.86
C THR A 53 -16.27 2.73 10.78
N ALA A 54 -16.18 3.13 12.05
CA ALA A 54 -17.30 3.13 12.97
C ALA A 54 -18.40 4.09 12.52
N VAL A 55 -19.66 3.69 12.70
CA VAL A 55 -20.83 4.59 12.66
C VAL A 55 -20.85 5.49 13.90
N GLU A 56 -20.54 4.92 15.06
CA GLU A 56 -20.44 5.65 16.34
C GLU A 56 -19.16 5.22 17.08
N PRO A 57 -18.23 6.15 17.40
CA PRO A 57 -18.20 7.54 16.95
C PRO A 57 -17.96 7.62 15.44
N HIS A 58 -18.59 8.61 14.81
CA HIS A 58 -18.55 8.80 13.36
C HIS A 58 -17.13 8.83 12.81
N MET A 59 -16.86 8.04 11.77
CA MET A 59 -15.56 7.93 11.08
C MET A 59 -14.39 7.44 11.94
N GLY A 60 -14.65 6.80 13.09
CA GLY A 60 -13.60 6.17 13.90
C GLY A 60 -12.96 4.96 13.20
N ILE A 61 -11.63 4.87 13.16
CA ILE A 61 -10.89 3.80 12.43
C ILE A 61 -9.86 3.06 13.28
N GLY A 62 -9.53 3.57 14.46
CA GLY A 62 -8.47 2.98 15.29
C GLY A 62 -8.61 3.34 16.76
N TYR A 63 -8.09 2.44 17.60
CA TYR A 63 -8.00 2.59 19.04
C TYR A 63 -6.73 1.93 19.56
N LYS A 64 -5.90 2.69 20.30
CA LYS A 64 -4.68 2.19 20.95
C LYS A 64 -3.74 1.39 20.02
N GLY A 65 -3.65 1.83 18.76
CA GLY A 65 -2.78 1.22 17.74
C GLY A 65 -3.36 -0.02 17.03
N GLY A 66 -4.60 -0.40 17.34
CA GLY A 66 -5.34 -1.47 16.66
C GLY A 66 -6.68 -1.00 16.10
N LEU A 67 -7.47 -1.94 15.59
CA LEU A 67 -8.86 -1.70 15.18
C LEU A 67 -9.77 -1.55 16.41
N PRO A 68 -10.83 -0.71 16.36
CA PRO A 68 -11.76 -0.52 17.50
C PRO A 68 -12.64 -1.73 17.80
N TRP A 69 -12.78 -2.64 16.85
CA TRP A 69 -13.63 -3.82 16.91
C TRP A 69 -12.80 -5.11 16.95
N ALA A 70 -13.46 -6.18 17.41
CA ALA A 70 -12.97 -7.55 17.26
C ALA A 70 -12.90 -7.96 15.78
N GLN A 71 -12.42 -9.18 15.51
CA GLN A 71 -12.23 -9.64 14.14
C GLN A 71 -13.55 -9.72 13.34
N LEU A 72 -13.67 -8.86 12.33
CA LEU A 72 -14.75 -8.87 11.34
C LEU A 72 -14.34 -9.77 10.16
N LYS A 73 -14.83 -11.01 10.12
CA LYS A 73 -14.40 -12.05 9.16
C LYS A 73 -14.87 -11.71 7.74
N SER A 74 -16.09 -11.19 7.59
CA SER A 74 -16.66 -10.80 6.30
C SER A 74 -15.92 -9.60 5.72
N ASP A 75 -15.65 -8.56 6.53
CA ASP A 75 -14.85 -7.40 6.12
C ASP A 75 -13.41 -7.78 5.76
N MET A 76 -12.72 -8.55 6.62
CA MET A 76 -11.35 -9.00 6.32
C MET A 76 -11.29 -9.90 5.08
N GLY A 77 -12.31 -10.73 4.86
CA GLY A 77 -12.46 -11.52 3.65
C GLY A 77 -12.59 -10.64 2.41
N PHE A 78 -13.45 -9.62 2.47
CA PHE A 78 -13.63 -8.62 1.41
C PHE A 78 -12.34 -7.86 1.12
N PHE A 79 -11.72 -7.23 2.13
CA PHE A 79 -10.44 -6.53 2.01
C PHE A 79 -9.38 -7.40 1.33
N ARG A 80 -9.23 -8.65 1.78
CA ARG A 80 -8.26 -9.58 1.19
C ARG A 80 -8.56 -9.85 -0.28
N ARG A 81 -9.80 -10.17 -0.65
CA ARG A 81 -10.14 -10.51 -2.04
C ARG A 81 -9.96 -9.30 -2.94
N VAL A 82 -10.56 -8.16 -2.62
CA VAL A 82 -10.50 -6.93 -3.42
C VAL A 82 -9.06 -6.48 -3.66
N THR A 83 -8.24 -6.46 -2.61
CA THR A 83 -6.85 -6.01 -2.75
C THR A 83 -5.96 -7.03 -3.45
N ILE A 84 -6.35 -8.30 -3.60
CA ILE A 84 -5.60 -9.33 -4.35
C ILE A 84 -6.05 -9.42 -5.83
N ARG A 85 -7.28 -9.04 -6.16
CA ARG A 85 -8.00 -9.45 -7.38
C ARG A 85 -7.63 -8.71 -8.69
N GLY A 86 -6.47 -8.07 -8.78
CA GLY A 86 -6.00 -7.37 -9.98
C GLY A 86 -4.58 -7.75 -10.39
N GLY A 87 -4.35 -7.78 -11.71
CA GLY A 87 -3.10 -8.15 -12.37
C GLY A 87 -2.68 -9.59 -12.16
N THR A 88 -2.88 -10.43 -13.17
CA THR A 88 -2.30 -11.79 -13.30
C THR A 88 -2.66 -12.87 -12.27
N ASN A 89 -3.55 -12.65 -11.29
CA ASN A 89 -4.13 -13.76 -10.51
C ASN A 89 -5.27 -14.50 -11.25
N ARG A 90 -5.72 -14.00 -12.42
CA ARG A 90 -6.89 -14.53 -13.15
C ARG A 90 -6.63 -15.78 -14.00
N THR A 91 -5.38 -16.22 -14.15
CA THR A 91 -5.09 -17.50 -14.79
C THR A 91 -3.83 -18.09 -14.18
N ARG A 92 -3.99 -18.95 -13.16
CA ARG A 92 -3.21 -20.19 -13.10
C ARG A 92 -3.75 -21.12 -14.20
N GLN A 93 -3.73 -20.64 -15.45
CA GLN A 93 -3.80 -21.56 -16.58
C GLN A 93 -2.34 -21.90 -16.79
N GLU A 94 -1.99 -23.11 -16.33
CA GLU A 94 -0.70 -23.72 -16.57
C GLU A 94 -0.42 -23.63 -18.07
N HIS A 95 0.48 -22.73 -18.46
CA HIS A 95 1.07 -22.79 -19.79
C HIS A 95 1.83 -24.12 -19.87
N PRO A 96 1.65 -24.92 -20.94
CA PRO A 96 2.28 -26.23 -21.09
C PRO A 96 3.81 -26.23 -20.92
N ASP A 97 4.44 -25.06 -21.10
CA ASP A 97 5.90 -24.92 -21.21
C ASP A 97 6.57 -24.31 -19.96
N GLY A 98 5.86 -24.20 -18.84
CA GLY A 98 6.48 -24.00 -17.52
C GLY A 98 7.20 -22.66 -17.25
N GLN A 99 7.13 -21.67 -18.15
CA GLN A 99 7.68 -20.32 -17.93
C GLN A 99 6.55 -19.31 -17.68
N GLU A 100 6.13 -19.17 -16.42
CA GLU A 100 5.35 -18.00 -15.97
C GLU A 100 6.29 -16.86 -15.62
N ASN A 101 6.57 -15.96 -16.57
CA ASN A 101 7.22 -14.67 -16.27
C ASN A 101 6.17 -13.55 -16.31
N LYS A 102 5.14 -13.67 -15.48
CA LYS A 102 4.15 -12.59 -15.28
C LYS A 102 4.71 -11.61 -14.26
N SER A 103 5.04 -10.40 -14.72
CA SER A 103 5.59 -9.33 -13.89
C SER A 103 4.77 -9.13 -12.61
N ILE A 104 5.47 -9.22 -11.48
CA ILE A 104 4.90 -9.01 -10.14
C ILE A 104 4.30 -7.61 -9.99
N TRP A 105 4.78 -6.63 -10.77
CA TRP A 105 4.35 -5.24 -10.72
C TRP A 105 2.97 -5.02 -11.33
N ARG A 106 2.45 -6.00 -12.08
CA ARG A 106 1.05 -5.98 -12.53
C ARG A 106 0.08 -6.20 -11.40
N ARG A 107 0.48 -6.83 -10.29
CA ARG A 107 -0.41 -7.04 -9.14
C ARG A 107 -0.89 -5.71 -8.58
N ASN A 108 -2.02 -5.77 -7.88
CA ASN A 108 -2.45 -4.66 -7.05
C ASN A 108 -1.37 -4.29 -6.02
N SER A 109 -1.29 -3.00 -5.69
CA SER A 109 -0.45 -2.51 -4.61
C SER A 109 -1.29 -2.15 -3.38
N VAL A 110 -0.70 -2.31 -2.20
CA VAL A 110 -1.24 -1.85 -0.92
C VAL A 110 -0.24 -0.87 -0.31
N ILE A 111 -0.65 0.38 -0.20
CA ILE A 111 0.17 1.50 0.26
C ILE A 111 -0.28 1.86 1.67
N MET A 112 0.65 1.85 2.61
CA MET A 112 0.36 2.08 4.01
C MET A 112 1.44 2.86 4.74
N GLY A 113 1.06 3.48 5.85
CA GLY A 113 1.99 4.15 6.75
C GLY A 113 2.70 3.15 7.66
N ARG A 114 3.88 3.52 8.16
CA ARG A 114 4.68 2.71 9.08
C ARG A 114 3.89 2.16 10.29
N LYS A 115 3.04 2.96 10.93
CA LYS A 115 2.23 2.52 12.09
C LYS A 115 1.22 1.43 11.71
N THR A 116 0.62 1.53 10.52
CA THR A 116 -0.32 0.52 10.00
C THR A 116 0.42 -0.76 9.68
N TRP A 117 1.60 -0.68 9.05
CA TRP A 117 2.48 -1.83 8.87
C TRP A 117 2.82 -2.53 10.20
N GLU A 118 3.17 -1.75 11.21
CA GLU A 118 3.50 -2.25 12.54
C GLU A 118 2.32 -2.93 13.24
N SER A 119 1.09 -2.44 13.03
CA SER A 119 -0.14 -3.02 13.59
C SER A 119 -0.55 -4.36 12.96
N ILE A 120 -0.07 -4.67 11.74
CA ILE A 120 -0.35 -5.95 11.09
C ILE A 120 0.48 -7.03 11.80
N PRO A 121 -0.14 -8.12 12.30
CA PRO A 121 0.60 -9.20 12.94
C PRO A 121 1.71 -9.74 12.04
N LYS A 122 2.91 -10.00 12.59
CA LYS A 122 4.10 -10.40 11.80
C LYS A 122 3.85 -11.54 10.81
N LYS A 123 3.03 -12.53 11.19
CA LYS A 123 2.66 -13.68 10.33
C LYS A 123 1.83 -13.33 9.10
N PHE A 124 1.23 -12.14 9.07
CA PHE A 124 0.38 -11.65 7.99
C PHE A 124 1.01 -10.50 7.19
N ARG A 125 2.21 -10.03 7.57
CA ARG A 125 2.98 -9.05 6.78
C ARG A 125 4.23 -9.72 6.17
N PRO A 126 4.61 -9.36 4.93
CA PRO A 126 3.84 -8.59 3.96
C PRO A 126 2.50 -9.23 3.62
N LEU A 127 1.59 -8.40 3.15
CA LEU A 127 0.28 -8.82 2.71
C LEU A 127 0.43 -9.61 1.39
N LYS A 128 0.31 -10.94 1.48
CA LYS A 128 0.55 -11.86 0.35
C LYS A 128 -0.25 -11.54 -0.92
N GLY A 129 0.35 -11.81 -2.08
CA GLY A 129 -0.23 -11.65 -3.42
C GLY A 129 -0.36 -10.20 -3.88
N ARG A 130 0.37 -9.27 -3.27
CA ARG A 130 0.26 -7.82 -3.47
C ARG A 130 1.63 -7.16 -3.37
N VAL A 131 1.83 -6.07 -4.11
CA VAL A 131 2.99 -5.20 -3.92
C VAL A 131 2.77 -4.38 -2.66
N ASN A 132 3.63 -4.54 -1.64
CA ASN A 132 3.49 -3.83 -0.38
C ASN A 132 4.33 -2.55 -0.43
N VAL A 133 3.73 -1.40 -0.12
CA VAL A 133 4.44 -0.11 -0.08
C VAL A 133 4.30 0.49 1.31
N VAL A 134 5.43 0.72 1.99
CA VAL A 134 5.48 1.29 3.32
C VAL A 134 6.05 2.71 3.26
N VAL A 135 5.22 3.68 3.66
CA VAL A 135 5.58 5.09 3.74
C VAL A 135 6.17 5.40 5.12
N THR A 136 7.41 5.87 5.15
CA THR A 136 8.14 6.21 6.39
C THR A 136 9.15 7.32 6.17
N ARG A 137 9.32 8.21 7.15
CA ARG A 137 10.38 9.22 7.14
C ARG A 137 11.77 8.64 7.49
N ASN A 138 11.82 7.40 7.99
CA ASN A 138 13.07 6.71 8.35
C ASN A 138 13.18 5.40 7.56
N ALA A 139 13.57 5.52 6.29
CA ALA A 139 13.62 4.39 5.35
C ALA A 139 14.71 3.37 5.71
N LEU A 140 15.87 3.82 6.21
CA LEU A 140 16.99 2.94 6.57
C LEU A 140 16.60 1.96 7.67
N ARG A 141 16.07 2.48 8.79
CA ARG A 141 15.59 1.65 9.89
C ARG A 141 14.52 0.66 9.44
N MET A 142 13.58 1.11 8.61
CA MET A 142 12.50 0.25 8.11
C MET A 142 13.06 -0.89 7.24
N ARG A 143 14.08 -0.63 6.41
CA ARG A 143 14.73 -1.64 5.57
C ARG A 143 15.40 -2.71 6.42
N GLU A 144 16.10 -2.30 7.47
CA GLU A 144 16.77 -3.21 8.41
C GLU A 144 15.76 -4.11 9.15
N GLU A 145 14.70 -3.52 9.70
CA GLU A 145 13.64 -4.26 10.40
C GLU A 145 12.99 -5.29 9.46
N ILE A 146 12.63 -4.86 8.25
CA ILE A 146 12.03 -5.74 7.24
C ILE A 146 13.01 -6.85 6.83
N HIS A 147 14.28 -6.55 6.51
CA HIS A 147 15.27 -7.58 6.17
C HIS A 147 15.44 -8.61 7.31
N SER A 148 15.42 -8.16 8.57
CA SER A 148 15.54 -9.05 9.73
C SER A 148 14.32 -9.96 9.93
N GLU A 149 13.13 -9.51 9.54
CA GLU A 149 11.88 -10.27 9.64
C GLU A 149 11.62 -11.19 8.43
N GLN A 150 12.28 -10.93 7.29
CA GLN A 150 11.95 -11.49 5.97
C GLN A 150 12.88 -12.57 5.45
N SER A 151 13.59 -13.31 6.29
CA SER A 151 14.57 -14.31 5.82
C SER A 151 14.00 -15.42 4.91
N GLN A 152 12.67 -15.53 4.76
CA GLN A 152 11.99 -16.57 3.97
C GLN A 152 10.71 -16.08 3.23
N GLN A 153 10.49 -14.77 3.06
CA GLN A 153 9.26 -14.25 2.44
C GLN A 153 9.49 -13.82 0.99
N GLU A 154 8.57 -14.19 0.09
CA GLU A 154 8.64 -13.95 -1.36
C GLU A 154 7.98 -12.64 -1.81
N GLU A 155 7.34 -11.91 -0.89
CA GLU A 155 6.57 -10.71 -1.23
C GLU A 155 7.45 -9.46 -1.20
N GLU A 156 7.32 -8.66 -2.25
CA GLU A 156 8.10 -7.45 -2.45
C GLU A 156 7.59 -6.31 -1.56
N VAL A 157 8.52 -5.65 -0.85
CA VAL A 157 8.22 -4.49 0.00
C VAL A 157 9.02 -3.27 -0.45
N ILE A 158 8.31 -2.29 -0.99
CA ILE A 158 8.88 -1.01 -1.36
C ILE A 158 8.78 -0.07 -0.15
N ILE A 159 9.91 0.54 0.21
CA ILE A 159 9.97 1.55 1.28
C ILE A 159 10.23 2.92 0.66
N VAL A 160 9.31 3.85 0.91
CA VAL A 160 9.32 5.21 0.36
C VAL A 160 9.12 6.26 1.45
N SER A 161 9.48 7.51 1.16
CA SER A 161 9.36 8.64 2.07
C SER A 161 8.02 9.38 2.02
N SER A 162 7.28 9.22 0.92
CA SER A 162 5.97 9.85 0.71
C SER A 162 5.04 8.98 -0.13
N LEU A 163 3.73 9.27 -0.07
CA LEU A 163 2.73 8.63 -0.92
C LEU A 163 2.99 8.92 -2.40
N GLN A 164 3.37 10.16 -2.75
CA GLN A 164 3.67 10.54 -4.12
C GLN A 164 4.87 9.77 -4.69
N GLU A 165 5.95 9.62 -3.92
CA GLU A 165 7.09 8.78 -4.31
C GLU A 165 6.66 7.33 -4.54
N GLY A 166 5.83 6.77 -3.64
CA GLY A 166 5.29 5.42 -3.78
C GLY A 166 4.54 5.21 -5.10
N LEU A 167 3.65 6.15 -5.46
CA LEU A 167 2.90 6.10 -6.70
C LEU A 167 3.82 6.26 -7.94
N SER A 168 4.83 7.14 -7.88
CA SER A 168 5.81 7.29 -8.96
C SER A 168 6.62 6.02 -9.19
N VAL A 169 7.15 5.41 -8.12
CA VAL A 169 7.94 4.17 -8.19
C VAL A 169 7.08 3.02 -8.75
N LEU A 170 5.83 2.88 -8.29
CA LEU A 170 4.91 1.87 -8.82
C LEU A 170 4.63 2.08 -10.31
N SER A 171 4.47 3.32 -10.75
CA SER A 171 4.27 3.64 -12.18
C SER A 171 5.49 3.25 -13.00
N GLU A 172 6.69 3.60 -12.56
CA GLU A 172 7.95 3.27 -13.24
C GLU A 172 8.21 1.76 -13.32
N LEU A 173 7.94 1.02 -12.24
CA LEU A 173 8.08 -0.44 -12.21
C LEU A 173 7.12 -1.12 -13.18
N ARG A 174 5.86 -0.64 -13.26
CA ARG A 174 4.87 -1.15 -14.20
C ARG A 174 5.21 -0.83 -15.65
N GLN A 175 5.73 0.38 -15.91
CA GLN A 175 6.15 0.78 -17.25
C GLN A 175 7.35 -0.04 -17.75
N ARG A 176 8.30 -0.37 -16.88
CA ARG A 176 9.45 -1.23 -17.23
C ARG A 176 9.05 -2.63 -17.69
N ASP A 177 7.99 -3.16 -17.10
CA ASP A 177 7.51 -4.52 -17.34
C ASP A 177 6.23 -4.56 -18.21
N ALA A 178 5.90 -3.44 -18.85
CA ALA A 178 4.71 -3.32 -19.68
C ALA A 178 4.91 -4.04 -21.02
N GLU A 179 4.25 -5.20 -21.15
CA GLU A 179 3.87 -5.72 -22.47
C GLU A 179 2.70 -4.88 -23.02
N PRO A 180 2.56 -4.74 -24.34
CA PRO A 180 1.40 -4.08 -24.94
C PRO A 180 0.13 -4.88 -24.64
N THR A 181 -0.58 -4.47 -23.59
CA THR A 181 -1.89 -5.02 -23.22
C THR A 181 -2.98 -3.98 -23.41
N ASN A 182 -4.21 -4.45 -23.57
CA ASN A 182 -5.38 -3.60 -23.37
C ASN A 182 -5.37 -3.19 -21.89
N GLY A 183 -5.49 -1.89 -21.58
CA GLY A 183 -5.24 -1.29 -20.25
C GLY A 183 -6.05 -1.82 -19.06
N ASP A 184 -6.87 -2.86 -19.25
CA ASP A 184 -7.68 -3.52 -18.23
C ASP A 184 -6.91 -4.52 -17.36
N ASP A 185 -5.63 -4.82 -17.68
CA ASP A 185 -4.78 -5.78 -16.92
C ASP A 185 -3.80 -5.09 -15.94
N GLU A 186 -3.86 -3.76 -15.79
CA GLU A 186 -3.01 -3.05 -14.83
C GLU A 186 -3.57 -3.18 -13.39
N GLY A 187 -2.72 -3.58 -12.45
CA GLY A 187 -3.08 -3.63 -11.03
C GLY A 187 -3.52 -2.28 -10.47
N LYS A 188 -4.46 -2.30 -9.54
CA LYS A 188 -4.98 -1.12 -8.83
C LYS A 188 -4.06 -0.75 -7.67
N ASP A 189 -4.05 0.54 -7.31
CA ASP A 189 -3.34 1.04 -6.15
C ASP A 189 -4.31 1.32 -5.01
N PHE A 190 -4.14 0.61 -3.89
CA PHE A 190 -4.97 0.75 -2.70
C PHE A 190 -4.19 1.42 -1.58
N VAL A 191 -4.61 2.61 -1.17
CA VAL A 191 -4.21 3.19 0.11
C VAL A 191 -5.02 2.53 1.21
N ILE A 192 -4.35 1.83 2.11
CA ILE A 192 -4.97 1.06 3.21
C ILE A 192 -4.77 1.74 4.59
N GLY A 193 -4.31 2.99 4.57
CA GLY A 193 -4.19 3.85 5.74
C GLY A 193 -2.79 3.91 6.35
N GLY A 194 -2.62 4.39 7.57
CA GLY A 194 -3.64 4.92 8.47
C GLY A 194 -4.04 6.37 8.15
N SER A 195 -4.62 7.06 9.13
CA SER A 195 -5.17 8.42 8.99
C SER A 195 -4.22 9.41 8.30
N GLU A 196 -2.92 9.38 8.64
CA GLU A 196 -1.91 10.26 8.02
C GLU A 196 -1.74 10.00 6.51
N ILE A 197 -1.80 8.75 6.07
CA ILE A 197 -1.67 8.39 4.64
C ILE A 197 -2.99 8.61 3.91
N TYR A 198 -4.13 8.35 4.55
CA TYR A 198 -5.43 8.72 4.00
C TYR A 198 -5.49 10.23 3.73
N ARG A 199 -5.03 11.06 4.67
CA ARG A 199 -4.99 12.52 4.50
C ARG A 199 -4.13 12.90 3.30
N ALA A 200 -2.92 12.36 3.22
CA ALA A 200 -2.03 12.59 2.07
C ALA A 200 -2.67 12.20 0.73
N ALA A 201 -3.49 11.14 0.71
CA ALA A 201 -4.19 10.72 -0.50
C ALA A 201 -5.36 11.65 -0.86
N LEU A 202 -6.08 12.18 0.13
CA LEU A 202 -7.21 13.09 -0.06
C LEU A 202 -6.78 14.49 -0.53
N ASP A 203 -5.55 14.88 -0.20
CA ASP A 203 -4.93 16.15 -0.58
C ASP A 203 -4.42 16.17 -2.05
N PHE A 204 -4.47 15.05 -2.77
CA PHE A 204 -4.12 15.05 -4.19
C PHE A 204 -5.09 15.91 -5.02
N PRO A 205 -4.57 16.67 -6.01
CA PRO A 205 -5.42 17.33 -7.01
C PRO A 205 -6.29 16.31 -7.74
N THR A 206 -7.59 16.58 -7.87
CA THR A 206 -8.55 15.67 -8.51
C THR A 206 -9.08 16.22 -9.82
N SER A 207 -9.33 15.34 -10.79
CA SER A 207 -9.97 15.72 -12.07
C SER A 207 -11.48 15.74 -11.90
N SER A 208 -12.12 16.80 -12.40
CA SER A 208 -13.58 16.89 -12.54
C SER A 208 -14.10 15.79 -13.47
N SER A 209 -14.97 14.91 -12.97
CA SER A 209 -15.68 13.91 -13.79
C SER A 209 -17.03 14.41 -14.32
N GLY A 210 -17.38 15.69 -14.13
CA GLY A 210 -18.61 16.30 -14.62
C GLY A 210 -18.49 17.03 -15.96
N GLN A 211 -19.47 16.87 -16.84
CA GLN A 211 -19.69 17.74 -17.99
C GLN A 211 -19.87 19.20 -17.52
N GLY A 212 -18.86 20.06 -17.70
CA GLY A 212 -19.00 21.48 -17.41
C GLY A 212 -17.67 22.20 -17.27
N VAL A 213 -17.30 22.94 -18.32
CA VAL A 213 -16.16 23.88 -18.41
C VAL A 213 -14.80 23.29 -18.02
N GLN A 214 -13.99 22.97 -19.03
CA GLN A 214 -12.55 22.76 -18.86
C GLN A 214 -11.90 24.05 -18.32
N LEU A 215 -11.82 24.17 -16.99
CA LEU A 215 -10.80 25.00 -16.37
C LEU A 215 -9.50 24.20 -16.47
N HIS A 216 -8.77 24.42 -17.56
CA HIS A 216 -7.37 24.02 -17.62
C HIS A 216 -6.65 24.80 -16.51
N ASP A 217 -6.11 24.10 -15.51
CA ASP A 217 -4.98 24.67 -14.79
C ASP A 217 -3.91 24.98 -15.85
N SER A 218 -3.27 26.14 -15.71
CA SER A 218 -2.14 26.63 -16.51
C SER A 218 -1.00 25.62 -16.74
N THR A 219 -1.00 24.51 -16.00
CA THR A 219 -0.05 23.39 -16.07
C THR A 219 -0.49 22.23 -16.97
N GLY A 220 -1.77 22.12 -17.34
CA GLY A 220 -2.34 21.00 -18.12
C GLY A 220 -2.40 19.66 -17.37
N GLU A 221 -2.28 19.67 -16.03
CA GLU A 221 -2.33 18.47 -15.20
C GLU A 221 -3.77 17.96 -15.04
N ARG A 222 -4.04 16.72 -15.48
CA ARG A 222 -5.28 16.02 -15.11
C ARG A 222 -5.10 15.51 -13.67
N GLY A 223 -5.94 15.98 -12.75
CA GLY A 223 -6.00 15.43 -11.40
C GLY A 223 -6.42 13.96 -11.35
N ILE A 224 -6.26 13.33 -10.20
CA ILE A 224 -6.49 11.90 -10.00
C ILE A 224 -7.99 11.64 -9.76
N ILE A 225 -8.51 10.52 -10.23
CA ILE A 225 -9.84 10.03 -9.79
C ILE A 225 -9.65 9.34 -8.44
N LEU A 226 -10.32 9.85 -7.40
CA LEU A 226 -10.23 9.30 -6.05
C LEU A 226 -11.51 8.57 -5.68
N ARG A 227 -11.38 7.31 -5.29
CA ARG A 227 -12.49 6.44 -4.87
C ARG A 227 -12.25 5.89 -3.48
N ILE A 228 -13.28 5.85 -2.65
CA ILE A 228 -13.24 5.26 -1.31
C ILE A 228 -14.16 4.04 -1.28
N LEU A 229 -13.60 2.90 -0.89
CA LEU A 229 -14.33 1.70 -0.51
C LEU A 229 -14.42 1.69 1.02
N GLN A 230 -15.57 2.10 1.55
CA GLN A 230 -15.79 2.23 2.98
C GLN A 230 -16.61 1.05 3.49
N THR A 231 -16.07 0.25 4.39
CA THR A 231 -16.89 -0.63 5.25
C THR A 231 -17.37 0.18 6.45
N GLN A 232 -18.67 0.43 6.53
CA GLN A 232 -19.29 1.01 7.73
C GLN A 232 -19.52 -0.10 8.75
N VAL A 233 -19.22 0.15 10.02
CA VAL A 233 -19.29 -0.82 11.11
C VAL A 233 -20.10 -0.24 12.27
N ARG A 234 -21.10 -0.97 12.75
CA ARG A 234 -21.85 -0.61 13.98
C ARG A 234 -22.00 -1.83 14.89
N LYS A 235 -22.17 -1.60 16.19
CA LYS A 235 -22.51 -2.69 17.13
C LYS A 235 -23.99 -3.02 17.04
N THR A 236 -24.32 -4.30 17.16
CA THR A 236 -25.72 -4.77 17.22
C THR A 236 -26.44 -4.31 18.48
N ASP A 237 -25.70 -4.03 19.57
CA ASP A 237 -26.26 -3.48 20.81
C ASP A 237 -26.50 -1.96 20.79
N GLY A 238 -26.24 -1.30 19.66
CA GLY A 238 -26.44 0.13 19.46
C GLY A 238 -25.42 1.04 20.15
N LYS A 239 -24.41 0.50 20.84
CA LYS A 239 -23.36 1.32 21.48
C LYS A 239 -22.28 1.70 20.47
N GLY A 240 -21.57 2.78 20.80
CA GLY A 240 -20.35 3.18 20.09
C GLY A 240 -19.14 2.31 20.38
N PHE A 241 -18.11 2.48 19.56
CA PHE A 241 -16.75 1.97 19.81
C PHE A 241 -15.90 3.02 20.56
N ASP A 242 -14.84 2.58 21.22
CA ASP A 242 -13.80 3.50 21.66
C ASP A 242 -12.86 3.75 20.49
N CYS A 243 -12.65 5.02 20.11
CA CYS A 243 -11.77 5.40 18.99
C CYS A 243 -10.87 6.57 19.39
N ASP A 244 -9.59 6.52 19.00
CA ASP A 244 -8.62 7.62 19.14
C ASP A 244 -8.02 8.08 17.79
N ILE A 245 -8.26 7.31 16.72
CA ILE A 245 -7.89 7.66 15.35
C ILE A 245 -9.15 7.67 14.47
N PHE A 246 -9.28 8.72 13.65
CA PHE A 246 -10.42 8.95 12.78
C PHE A 246 -9.99 9.07 11.31
N PHE A 247 -10.88 8.70 10.39
CA PHE A 247 -10.72 9.00 8.99
C PHE A 247 -10.81 10.52 8.77
N PRO A 248 -9.93 11.12 7.95
CA PRO A 248 -9.71 12.58 7.98
C PRO A 248 -10.72 13.41 7.16
N VAL A 249 -11.78 12.79 6.64
CA VAL A 249 -12.88 13.49 5.95
C VAL A 249 -14.22 12.92 6.40
N ASP A 250 -15.22 13.79 6.52
CA ASP A 250 -16.60 13.39 6.73
C ASP A 250 -17.26 13.08 5.38
N LEU A 251 -17.68 11.84 5.20
CA LEU A 251 -18.32 11.37 3.96
C LEU A 251 -19.86 11.53 4.00
N GLN A 252 -20.47 11.66 5.18
CA GLN A 252 -21.93 11.55 5.35
C GLN A 252 -22.64 12.87 5.64
N GLY A 253 -22.10 14.01 5.22
CA GLY A 253 -22.93 15.21 5.16
C GLY A 253 -23.22 15.88 6.51
N GLY A 254 -22.19 16.29 7.26
CA GLY A 254 -22.35 17.48 8.12
C GLY A 254 -22.57 18.73 7.26
N SER A 255 -23.29 19.74 7.77
CA SER A 255 -23.65 21.00 7.09
C SER A 255 -22.48 21.95 6.75
N GLY A 256 -21.27 21.43 6.53
CA GLY A 256 -20.06 22.19 6.19
C GLY A 256 -19.64 22.05 4.73
N GLN A 257 -18.92 23.06 4.22
CA GLN A 257 -18.47 23.17 2.82
C GLN A 257 -17.60 22.00 2.29
N LEU A 258 -17.04 21.15 3.16
CA LEU A 258 -16.26 19.96 2.75
C LEU A 258 -17.12 18.73 2.43
N ALA A 259 -18.37 18.71 2.90
CA ALA A 259 -19.26 17.57 2.72
C ALA A 259 -19.94 17.51 1.34
N GLN A 260 -19.76 18.55 0.51
CA GLN A 260 -20.33 18.64 -0.84
C GLN A 260 -19.46 17.99 -1.93
N ARG A 261 -18.35 17.34 -1.54
CA ARG A 261 -17.33 16.81 -2.47
C ARG A 261 -17.31 15.29 -2.60
N TRP A 262 -18.30 14.58 -2.06
CA TRP A 262 -18.36 13.13 -2.16
C TRP A 262 -19.77 12.66 -2.51
N ARG A 263 -19.84 11.76 -3.49
CA ARG A 263 -21.08 11.08 -3.88
C ARG A 263 -20.97 9.62 -3.46
N GLU A 264 -21.91 9.15 -2.63
CA GLU A 264 -22.15 7.72 -2.44
C GLU A 264 -22.64 7.17 -3.78
N VAL A 265 -21.96 6.16 -4.31
CA VAL A 265 -22.35 5.48 -5.55
C VAL A 265 -23.20 4.26 -5.23
N ASP A 266 -23.98 3.79 -6.20
CA ASP A 266 -24.81 2.61 -5.99
C ASP A 266 -23.97 1.32 -5.86
N GLN A 267 -24.63 0.25 -5.43
CA GLN A 267 -23.98 -1.04 -5.23
C GLN A 267 -23.38 -1.59 -6.53
N ALA A 268 -24.08 -1.47 -7.67
CA ALA A 268 -23.61 -2.00 -8.94
C ALA A 268 -22.34 -1.27 -9.42
N GLU A 269 -22.28 0.04 -9.24
CA GLU A 269 -21.09 0.85 -9.51
C GLU A 269 -19.93 0.45 -8.58
N THR A 270 -20.17 0.30 -7.28
CA THR A 270 -19.16 -0.17 -6.31
C THR A 270 -18.63 -1.56 -6.68
N GLU A 271 -19.54 -2.50 -7.03
CA GLU A 271 -19.19 -3.85 -7.48
C GLU A 271 -18.39 -3.82 -8.78
N SER A 272 -18.68 -2.90 -9.71
CA SER A 272 -17.88 -2.72 -10.92
C SER A 272 -16.44 -2.29 -10.61
N TRP A 273 -16.24 -1.48 -9.56
CA TRP A 273 -14.92 -1.03 -9.15
C TRP A 273 -14.08 -2.16 -8.56
N VAL A 274 -14.67 -3.10 -7.83
CA VAL A 274 -13.94 -4.22 -7.19
C VAL A 274 -13.99 -5.51 -8.02
N GLY A 275 -14.95 -5.59 -8.95
CA GLY A 275 -15.24 -6.70 -9.86
C GLY A 275 -15.95 -7.90 -9.21
N GLU A 276 -16.33 -7.82 -7.93
CA GLU A 276 -16.99 -8.87 -7.16
C GLU A 276 -18.20 -8.31 -6.43
N GLY A 277 -19.11 -9.19 -6.01
CA GLY A 277 -20.24 -8.80 -5.15
C GLY A 277 -19.77 -8.32 -3.78
N LEU A 278 -20.50 -7.36 -3.21
CA LEU A 278 -20.24 -6.88 -1.85
C LEU A 278 -20.60 -7.94 -0.79
N PRO A 279 -20.09 -7.83 0.45
CA PRO A 279 -20.48 -8.74 1.53
C PRO A 279 -21.99 -8.75 1.82
N GLN A 280 -22.62 -7.59 1.69
CA GLN A 280 -24.07 -7.44 1.82
C GLN A 280 -24.82 -7.58 0.50
N LYS A 281 -26.14 -7.80 0.59
CA LYS A 281 -27.08 -7.74 -0.55
C LYS A 281 -27.99 -6.52 -0.42
N ASP A 282 -28.44 -5.98 -1.55
CA ASP A 282 -29.47 -4.93 -1.63
C ASP A 282 -29.20 -3.72 -0.72
N ALA A 283 -27.92 -3.34 -0.58
CA ALA A 283 -27.44 -2.30 0.31
C ALA A 283 -27.80 -2.46 1.81
N GLU A 284 -28.20 -3.66 2.26
CA GLU A 284 -28.55 -3.93 3.65
C GLU A 284 -27.32 -4.10 4.57
N TRP A 285 -27.54 -4.05 5.87
CA TRP A 285 -26.53 -4.38 6.86
C TRP A 285 -26.40 -5.91 7.00
N VAL A 286 -25.18 -6.43 7.16
CA VAL A 286 -24.93 -7.86 7.38
C VAL A 286 -24.17 -8.08 8.69
N GLU A 287 -24.57 -9.09 9.46
CA GLU A 287 -23.89 -9.45 10.70
C GLU A 287 -22.44 -9.90 10.46
N ASP A 288 -21.55 -9.51 11.37
CA ASP A 288 -20.16 -9.95 11.45
C ASP A 288 -19.69 -9.90 12.92
N GLY A 289 -18.46 -10.31 13.20
CA GLY A 289 -17.90 -10.29 14.56
C GLY A 289 -18.70 -11.18 15.51
N GLU A 290 -19.15 -12.35 15.04
CA GLU A 290 -19.92 -13.31 15.82
C GLU A 290 -21.27 -12.74 16.31
N GLY A 291 -21.91 -11.90 15.49
CA GLY A 291 -23.21 -11.27 15.78
C GLY A 291 -23.12 -10.04 16.67
N GLN A 292 -21.92 -9.57 17.00
CA GLN A 292 -21.71 -8.37 17.81
C GLN A 292 -21.68 -7.09 16.97
N CYS A 293 -21.45 -7.21 15.67
CA CYS A 293 -21.36 -6.09 14.75
C CYS A 293 -22.22 -6.34 13.52
N GLU A 294 -22.61 -5.25 12.87
CA GLU A 294 -23.12 -5.27 11.51
C GLU A 294 -22.19 -4.42 10.64
N ILE A 295 -22.02 -4.84 9.39
CA ILE A 295 -21.25 -4.13 8.39
C ILE A 295 -22.07 -3.82 7.13
N ARG A 296 -21.69 -2.75 6.44
CA ARG A 296 -22.19 -2.41 5.10
C ARG A 296 -21.05 -1.76 4.32
N VAL A 297 -20.76 -2.26 3.12
CA VAL A 297 -19.74 -1.66 2.24
C VAL A 297 -20.38 -0.63 1.31
N VAL A 298 -19.85 0.58 1.26
CA VAL A 298 -20.30 1.63 0.35
C VAL A 298 -19.14 2.20 -0.45
N GLY A 299 -19.41 2.57 -1.71
CA GLY A 299 -18.48 3.27 -2.57
C GLY A 299 -18.69 4.77 -2.51
N TRP A 300 -17.61 5.54 -2.51
CA TRP A 300 -17.64 6.99 -2.66
C TRP A 300 -16.74 7.43 -3.80
N GLU A 301 -17.24 8.33 -4.64
CA GLU A 301 -16.43 9.02 -5.64
C GLU A 301 -16.38 10.52 -5.31
N LYS A 302 -15.19 11.11 -5.40
CA LYS A 302 -15.02 12.54 -5.15
C LYS A 302 -15.71 13.34 -6.26
N THR A 303 -16.57 14.28 -5.88
CA THR A 303 -17.23 15.25 -6.75
C THR A 303 -16.57 16.61 -6.63
N ASP A 304 -16.79 17.46 -7.63
CA ASP A 304 -16.27 18.83 -7.70
C ASP A 304 -16.82 19.75 -6.60
#